data_AF-A0A644SK27-F1
#
_entry.id   AF-A0A644SK27-F1
#
_cell.length_a   1.000
_cell.length_b   1.000
_cell.length_c   1.000
_cell.angle_alpha   90.00
_cell.angle_beta   90.00
_cell.angle_gamma   90.00
#
_symmetry.space_group_name_H-M   'P 1'
#
loop_
_entity.id
_entity.type
_entity.pdbx_description
1 polymer ?
#
loop_
_entity_poly.entity_id
_entity_poly.type
_entity_poly.pdbx_seq_one_letter_code
_entity_poly.pdbx_strand_id
1 'polypeptide(L)'
;MNYKLELNKQGAGPNIIFHNIIFDFFKVNIVERYPKSMALTLSPDFVIFKIRTLNDEIINTKKGNGRAKLKGDTFLTYKEMVKVLNSYEYQNKIINRETAKQKFVDFILGLVVSNYKIN
;
A
#
# COMPACT_ATOMS: atom_id res chain seq x y z
N MET A 1 -3.59 -15.07 -8.57
CA MET A 1 -4.75 -14.40 -7.96
C MET A 1 -4.97 -13.11 -8.73
N ASN A 2 -6.17 -12.87 -9.25
CA ASN A 2 -6.43 -11.64 -9.97
C ASN A 2 -6.49 -10.48 -8.97
N TYR A 3 -5.97 -9.31 -9.38
CA TYR A 3 -6.03 -8.12 -8.54
C TYR A 3 -6.18 -6.86 -9.39
N LYS A 4 -6.77 -5.83 -8.79
CA LYS A 4 -6.75 -4.47 -9.30
C LYS A 4 -5.94 -3.59 -8.36
N LEU A 5 -4.88 -2.99 -8.89
CA LEU A 5 -4.05 -2.02 -8.18
C LEU A 5 -4.49 -0.60 -8.52
N GLU A 6 -4.85 0.17 -7.49
CA GLU A 6 -5.18 1.59 -7.60
C GLU A 6 -4.15 2.40 -6.80
N LEU A 7 -3.37 3.25 -7.46
CA LEU A 7 -2.33 4.06 -6.83
C LEU A 7 -2.73 5.53 -6.74
N ASN A 8 -2.17 6.24 -5.76
CA ASN A 8 -2.21 7.69 -5.62
C ASN A 8 -3.64 8.29 -5.58
N LYS A 9 -4.58 7.61 -4.93
CA LYS A 9 -5.89 8.22 -4.68
C LYS A 9 -5.74 9.27 -3.59
N GLN A 10 -6.02 10.53 -3.94
CA GLN A 10 -5.96 11.64 -2.99
C GLN A 10 -6.99 11.41 -1.87
N GLY A 11 -6.55 11.53 -0.62
CA GLY A 11 -7.41 11.31 0.53
C GLY A 11 -8.24 12.52 0.93
N ALA A 12 -9.00 12.36 2.02
CA ALA A 12 -9.86 13.42 2.58
C ALA A 12 -9.08 14.64 3.11
N GLY A 13 -7.75 14.58 3.17
CA GLY A 13 -6.88 15.69 3.55
C GLY A 13 -5.69 15.81 2.60
N PRO A 14 -5.09 17.01 2.49
CA PRO A 14 -4.05 17.30 1.50
C PRO A 14 -2.80 16.43 1.69
N ASN A 15 -2.53 15.95 2.90
CA ASN A 15 -1.33 15.20 3.24
C ASN A 15 -1.54 13.67 3.36
N ILE A 16 -2.62 13.14 2.79
CA ILE A 16 -2.96 11.71 2.85
C ILE A 16 -3.09 11.16 1.44
N ILE A 17 -2.34 10.10 1.16
CA ILE A 17 -2.44 9.35 -0.10
C ILE A 17 -2.92 7.93 0.21
N PHE A 18 -3.82 7.44 -0.63
CA PHE A 18 -4.35 6.09 -0.55
C PHE A 18 -3.88 5.26 -1.74
N HIS A 19 -3.51 4.01 -1.46
CA HIS A 19 -3.35 2.96 -2.45
C HIS A 19 -4.27 1.79 -2.09
N ASN A 20 -4.86 1.16 -3.09
CA ASN A 20 -5.71 -0.01 -2.90
C ASN A 20 -5.20 -1.17 -3.73
N ILE A 21 -5.19 -2.35 -3.11
CA ILE A 21 -5.07 -3.62 -3.83
C ILE A 21 -6.39 -4.35 -3.60
N ILE A 22 -7.16 -4.52 -4.67
CA ILE A 22 -8.48 -5.16 -4.61
C ILE A 22 -8.33 -6.56 -5.18
N PHE A 23 -8.62 -7.57 -4.37
CA PHE A 23 -8.69 -8.97 -4.76
C PHE A 23 -10.14 -9.44 -4.80
N ASP A 24 -10.34 -10.67 -5.28
CA ASP A 24 -11.67 -11.27 -5.44
C ASP A 24 -12.42 -11.46 -4.11
N PHE A 25 -11.71 -11.55 -2.97
CA PHE A 25 -12.32 -11.84 -1.66
C PHE A 25 -12.10 -10.76 -0.60
N PHE A 26 -11.10 -9.88 -0.80
CA PHE A 26 -10.74 -8.86 0.17
C PHE A 26 -10.01 -7.71 -0.52
N LYS A 27 -9.84 -6.60 0.21
CA LYS A 27 -9.05 -5.47 -0.24
C LYS A 27 -8.04 -5.05 0.81
N VAL A 28 -6.88 -4.62 0.34
CA VAL A 28 -5.83 -4.01 1.14
C VAL A 28 -5.87 -2.52 0.89
N ASN A 29 -6.16 -1.75 1.94
CA ASN A 29 -6.09 -0.29 1.91
C ASN A 29 -4.78 0.14 2.55
N ILE A 30 -3.94 0.81 1.79
CA ILE A 30 -2.66 1.36 2.22
C ILE A 30 -2.84 2.87 2.34
N VAL A 31 -2.44 3.41 3.49
CA VAL A 31 -2.56 4.82 3.82
C VAL A 31 -1.18 5.37 4.09
N GLU A 32 -0.78 6.32 3.27
CA GLU A 32 0.44 7.10 3.44
C GLU A 32 0.07 8.44 4.07
N ARG A 33 0.82 8.86 5.09
CA ARG A 33 0.68 10.18 5.67
C ARG A 33 1.96 10.97 5.48
N TYR A 34 1.84 12.15 4.89
CA TYR A 34 2.93 13.05 4.59
C TYR A 34 2.99 14.21 5.61
N PRO A 35 4.16 14.87 5.74
CA PRO A 35 4.30 16.10 6.50
C PRO A 35 3.30 17.17 6.05
N LYS A 36 2.87 18.04 6.98
CA LYS A 36 1.90 19.11 6.68
C LYS A 36 2.43 20.15 5.68
N SER A 37 3.75 20.37 5.62
CA SER A 37 4.37 21.20 4.58
C SER A 37 4.56 20.35 3.33
N MET A 38 3.57 20.38 2.45
CA MET A 38 3.48 19.53 1.28
C MET A 38 4.45 20.00 0.18
N ALA A 39 5.75 19.80 0.36
CA ALA A 39 6.66 19.69 -0.77
C ALA A 39 6.42 18.29 -1.37
N LEU A 40 5.97 18.22 -2.62
CA LEU A 40 5.71 16.99 -3.40
C LEU A 40 6.93 16.05 -3.56
N THR A 41 8.06 16.41 -2.95
CA THR A 41 9.32 15.66 -2.92
C THR A 41 9.57 14.90 -1.61
N LEU A 42 8.70 15.05 -0.61
CA LEU A 42 8.89 14.44 0.72
C LEU A 42 8.44 12.98 0.75
N SER A 43 9.19 12.14 1.47
CA SER A 43 8.75 10.78 1.81
C SER A 43 7.62 10.81 2.86
N PRO A 44 6.74 9.80 2.91
CA PRO A 44 5.72 9.74 3.96
C PRO A 44 6.37 9.67 5.36
N ASP A 45 5.75 10.28 6.37
CA ASP A 45 6.15 10.17 7.78
C ASP A 45 5.89 8.76 8.32
N PHE A 46 4.78 8.17 7.87
CA PHE A 46 4.46 6.79 8.15
C PHE A 46 3.46 6.22 7.15
N VAL A 47 3.47 4.89 7.07
CA VAL A 47 2.54 4.10 6.27
C VAL A 47 1.85 3.09 7.16
N ILE A 48 0.53 3.00 7.02
CA ILE A 48 -0.29 1.94 7.63
C ILE A 48 -1.04 1.20 6.52
N PHE A 49 -1.37 -0.06 6.78
CA PHE A 49 -2.30 -0.80 5.94
C PHE A 49 -3.42 -1.41 6.78
N LYS A 50 -4.55 -1.62 6.12
CA LYS A 50 -5.76 -2.23 6.66
C LYS A 50 -6.26 -3.27 5.68
N ILE A 51 -6.87 -4.33 6.20
CA ILE A 51 -7.54 -5.34 5.39
C ILE A 51 -9.04 -5.17 5.61
N ARG A 52 -9.78 -5.24 4.51
CA ARG A 52 -11.24 -5.21 4.55
C ARG A 52 -11.84 -6.32 3.71
N THR A 53 -13.02 -6.77 4.12
CA THR A 53 -13.87 -7.61 3.27
C THR A 53 -14.37 -6.81 2.06
N LEU A 54 -14.99 -7.47 1.10
CA LEU A 54 -15.65 -6.78 -0.02
C LEU A 54 -16.75 -5.83 0.48
N ASN A 55 -17.45 -6.20 1.56
CA ASN A 55 -18.46 -5.40 2.26
C ASN A 55 -17.89 -4.24 3.09
N ASP A 56 -16.59 -3.95 2.96
CA ASP A 56 -15.88 -2.86 3.65
C ASP A 56 -15.70 -3.05 5.17
N GLU A 57 -15.93 -4.25 5.69
CA GLU A 57 -15.71 -4.57 7.10
C GLU A 57 -14.22 -4.74 7.39
N ILE A 58 -13.73 -4.14 8.48
CA ILE A 58 -12.31 -4.22 8.86
C ILE A 58 -11.99 -5.58 9.46
N ILE A 59 -11.00 -6.26 8.89
CA ILE A 59 -10.41 -7.46 9.48
C ILE A 59 -9.36 -7.04 10.50
N ASN A 60 -9.34 -7.68 11.67
CA ASN A 60 -8.37 -7.37 12.72
C ASN A 60 -7.06 -8.16 12.52
N THR A 61 -5.95 -7.54 12.89
CA THR A 61 -4.63 -8.18 12.97
C THR A 61 -4.61 -9.28 14.03
N LYS A 62 -3.56 -10.11 14.02
CA LYS A 62 -3.28 -11.12 15.06
C LYS A 62 -3.28 -10.55 16.48
N LYS A 63 -3.01 -9.25 16.63
CA LYS A 63 -2.98 -8.52 17.91
C LYS A 63 -4.29 -7.80 18.25
N GLY A 64 -5.36 -8.03 17.49
CA GLY A 64 -6.67 -7.39 17.68
C GLY A 64 -6.80 -5.96 17.12
N ASN A 65 -5.72 -5.36 16.60
CA ASN A 65 -5.78 -4.04 15.99
C ASN A 65 -6.34 -4.09 14.57
N GLY A 66 -7.20 -3.15 14.15
CA GLY A 66 -7.71 -3.07 12.77
C GLY A 66 -6.72 -2.55 11.72
N ARG A 67 -5.46 -2.32 12.07
CA ARG A 67 -4.41 -1.80 11.19
C ARG A 67 -3.03 -2.30 11.57
N ALA A 68 -2.14 -2.36 10.59
CA ALA A 68 -0.72 -2.60 10.78
C ALA A 68 0.11 -1.41 10.28
N LYS A 69 1.13 -1.01 11.04
CA LYS A 69 2.05 0.08 10.69
C LYS A 69 3.34 -0.52 10.16
N LEU A 70 3.82 -0.04 9.00
CA LEU A 70 5.14 -0.41 8.47
C LEU A 70 6.23 0.22 9.34
N LYS A 71 7.29 -0.54 9.61
CA LYS A 71 8.41 -0.13 10.48
C LYS A 71 9.73 -0.69 9.96
N GLY A 72 10.83 0.01 10.25
CA GLY A 72 12.19 -0.43 9.89
C GLY A 72 12.31 -0.74 8.40
N ASP A 73 12.91 -1.88 8.08
CA ASP A 73 13.18 -2.29 6.70
C ASP A 73 11.92 -2.41 5.84
N THR A 74 10.80 -2.90 6.40
CA THR A 74 9.54 -2.98 5.64
C THR A 74 9.06 -1.60 5.17
N PHE A 75 9.32 -0.56 5.95
CA PHE A 75 8.98 0.80 5.59
C PHE A 75 9.93 1.35 4.52
N LEU A 76 11.23 1.05 4.61
CA LEU A 76 12.21 1.46 3.60
C LEU A 76 11.94 0.78 2.25
N THR A 77 11.74 -0.54 2.24
CA THR A 77 11.41 -1.32 1.04
C THR A 77 10.13 -0.82 0.37
N TYR A 78 9.10 -0.53 1.17
CA TYR A 78 7.86 0.04 0.66
C TYR A 78 8.09 1.36 -0.09
N LYS A 79 8.87 2.29 0.48
CA LYS A 79 9.16 3.59 -0.16
C LYS A 79 9.86 3.42 -1.50
N GLU A 80 10.86 2.53 -1.58
CA GLU A 80 11.56 2.27 -2.83
C GLU A 80 10.62 1.68 -3.90
N MET A 81 9.74 0.75 -3.53
CA MET A 81 8.77 0.18 -4.47
C MET A 81 7.77 1.23 -4.97
N VAL A 82 7.23 2.08 -4.09
CA VAL A 82 6.30 3.16 -4.49
C VAL A 82 6.99 4.18 -5.39
N LYS A 83 8.26 4.51 -5.10
CA LYS A 83 9.07 5.39 -5.97
C LYS A 83 9.21 4.83 -7.37
N VAL A 84 9.48 3.53 -7.51
CA VAL A 84 9.53 2.85 -8.82
C VAL A 84 8.18 2.93 -9.53
N LEU A 85 7.08 2.64 -8.83
CA LEU A 85 5.72 2.68 -9.40
C LEU A 85 5.26 4.09 -9.82
N ASN A 86 5.81 5.12 -9.18
CA ASN A 86 5.52 6.52 -9.50
C ASN A 86 6.55 7.17 -10.44
N SER A 87 7.60 6.43 -10.82
CA SER A 87 8.68 6.96 -11.67
C SER A 87 8.22 7.23 -13.10
N TYR A 88 8.87 8.20 -13.75
CA TYR A 88 8.68 8.49 -15.16
C TYR A 88 8.95 7.26 -16.03
N GLU A 89 9.96 6.46 -15.70
CA GLU A 89 10.32 5.23 -16.43
C GLU A 89 9.18 4.20 -16.43
N TYR A 90 8.52 4.04 -15.30
CA TYR A 90 7.32 3.24 -15.19
C TYR A 90 6.16 3.85 -15.99
N GLN A 91 5.95 5.16 -15.89
CA GLN A 91 4.91 5.88 -16.65
C GLN A 91 5.14 5.87 -18.16
N ASN A 92 6.36 5.67 -18.64
CA ASN A 92 6.69 5.60 -20.07
C ASN A 92 6.97 4.17 -20.56
N LYS A 93 6.64 3.14 -19.76
CA LYS A 93 6.79 1.71 -20.12
C LYS A 93 8.24 1.29 -20.41
N ILE A 94 9.22 2.03 -19.91
CA ILE A 94 10.64 1.69 -20.04
C ILE A 94 10.95 0.44 -19.21
N ILE A 95 10.22 0.26 -18.10
CA ILE A 95 10.30 -0.92 -17.22
C ILE A 95 9.06 -1.80 -17.45
N ASN A 96 9.21 -3.13 -17.31
CA ASN A 96 8.09 -4.07 -17.30
C ASN A 96 7.13 -3.76 -16.13
N ARG A 97 6.02 -3.12 -16.46
CA ARG A 97 5.02 -2.66 -15.48
C ARG A 97 4.39 -3.80 -14.71
N GLU A 98 4.14 -4.93 -15.37
CA GLU A 98 3.50 -6.08 -14.72
C GLU A 98 4.41 -6.66 -13.67
N THR A 99 5.71 -6.82 -13.97
CA THR A 99 6.70 -7.28 -13.00
C THR A 99 6.80 -6.34 -11.79
N ALA A 100 6.82 -5.02 -12.01
CA ALA A 100 6.90 -4.05 -10.93
C ALA A 100 5.63 -4.04 -10.05
N LYS A 101 4.43 -4.10 -10.66
CA LYS A 101 3.16 -4.23 -9.93
C LYS A 101 3.13 -5.53 -9.12
N GLN A 102 3.50 -6.64 -9.74
CA GLN A 102 3.48 -7.96 -9.09
C GLN A 102 4.41 -7.98 -7.88
N LYS A 103 5.65 -7.50 -8.01
CA LYS A 103 6.59 -7.39 -6.88
C LYS A 103 6.03 -6.58 -5.72
N PHE A 104 5.37 -5.46 -6.00
CA PHE A 104 4.73 -4.65 -4.97
C PHE A 104 3.58 -5.39 -4.29
N VAL A 105 2.72 -6.05 -5.07
CA VAL A 105 1.58 -6.82 -4.54
C VAL A 105 2.07 -7.99 -3.68
N ASP A 106 3.07 -8.74 -4.14
CA ASP A 106 3.64 -9.87 -3.41
C ASP A 106 4.27 -9.43 -2.08
N PHE A 107 4.98 -8.30 -2.09
CA PHE A 107 5.53 -7.70 -0.88
C PHE A 107 4.42 -7.36 0.13
N ILE A 108 3.35 -6.69 -0.31
CA ILE A 108 2.23 -6.34 0.56
C ILE A 108 1.53 -7.60 1.08
N LEU A 109 1.29 -8.61 0.23
CA LEU A 109 0.70 -9.89 0.64
C LEU A 109 1.54 -10.60 1.71
N GLY A 110 2.87 -10.58 1.59
CA GLY A 110 3.79 -11.08 2.62
C GLY A 110 3.58 -10.38 3.97
N LEU A 111 3.38 -9.05 3.97
CA LEU A 111 3.02 -8.30 5.18
C LEU A 111 1.63 -8.68 5.70
N VAL A 112 0.65 -8.93 4.83
CA VAL A 112 -0.70 -9.35 5.24
C VAL A 112 -0.64 -10.69 5.97
N VAL A 113 -0.04 -11.72 5.37
CA VAL A 113 0.10 -13.06 5.97
C VAL A 113 0.84 -13.00 7.32
N SER A 114 1.84 -12.12 7.42
CA SER A 114 2.60 -11.93 8.65
C SER A 114 1.76 -11.30 9.77
N ASN A 115 0.88 -10.34 9.45
CA ASN A 115 0.17 -9.53 10.44
C ASN A 115 -1.28 -9.95 10.72
N TYR A 116 -1.93 -10.68 9.81
CA TYR A 116 -3.35 -11.04 9.88
C TYR A 116 -3.54 -12.55 9.99
N LYS A 117 -4.58 -12.98 10.70
CA LYS A 117 -5.04 -14.38 10.61
C LYS A 117 -5.90 -14.47 9.35
N ILE A 118 -5.36 -15.11 8.33
CA ILE A 118 -6.15 -15.54 7.18
C ILE A 118 -6.57 -16.95 7.55
N ASN A 119 -7.85 -17.13 7.90
CA ASN A 119 -8.44 -18.45 8.11
C ASN A 119 -8.83 -19.04 6.76
#